data_AF-A0A1Y2M7R3-F1
#
_entry.id   AF-A0A1Y2M7R3-F1
#
_cell.length_a   1.000
_cell.length_b   1.000
_cell.length_c   1.000
_cell.angle_alpha   90.00
_cell.angle_beta   90.00
_cell.angle_gamma   90.00
#
_symmetry.space_group_name_H-M   'P 1'
#
loop_
_entity.id
_entity.type
_entity.pdbx_description
1 polymer ?
#
loop_
_entity_poly.entity_id
_entity_poly.type
_entity_poly.pdbx_seq_one_letter_code
_entity_poly.pdbx_strand_id
1 'polypeptide(L)'
;MDKITPRTQAFASTVMSVFKRRNDVSANDMSANASPPPYVLSRRCRFERLLSLVTLTLLLMLSIPALAFKAYSYSFIESNMEMGFYLVNEQTGEAEQDALVAALPLHLFRVPEKLVLVVAMISILLSMLHLIFVACDWKACMRTQTRAFRRNATILHTINATLVMAALVALFVSHEQSSVFQPDLIPNAPNAVSPSGYRYFRYDSGLFDLETWTCELTVPKAVGDARHDYQAQCNIEVAGRTVFVPLFLVALAVAGVSVWSLVTGQKQGYQNETIYTKDVDLETGDGSEGGKQVQVEEVELADMQRSERQRDGRLSKIEEGGEEAEEAGKQSPTTAEVVETGILPAQPKDAEVKKADGAS
;
A
#
# COMPACT_ATOMS: atom_id res chain seq x y z
N MET A 1 21.55 -18.93 23.61
CA MET A 1 22.00 -17.73 24.36
C MET A 1 23.02 -17.04 23.47
N ASP A 2 22.53 -16.14 22.61
CA ASP A 2 23.34 -15.59 21.52
C ASP A 2 24.19 -14.44 22.00
N LYS A 3 25.52 -14.59 21.82
CA LYS A 3 26.52 -13.58 22.14
C LYS A 3 26.38 -12.43 21.13
N ILE A 4 25.70 -11.37 21.56
CA ILE A 4 25.62 -10.11 20.82
C ILE A 4 27.05 -9.60 20.59
N THR A 5 27.42 -9.41 19.33
CA THR A 5 28.76 -9.02 18.88
C THR A 5 29.09 -7.58 19.29
N PRO A 6 30.31 -7.30 19.80
CA PRO A 6 30.69 -6.00 20.36
C PRO A 6 30.69 -4.82 19.35
N ARG A 7 30.55 -5.10 18.05
CA ARG A 7 30.51 -4.06 17.01
C ARG A 7 29.20 -3.27 16.96
N THR A 8 28.08 -3.86 17.35
CA THR A 8 26.77 -3.17 17.30
C THR A 8 26.62 -2.16 18.45
N GLN A 9 27.25 -2.40 19.60
CA GLN A 9 27.24 -1.47 20.72
C GLN A 9 27.99 -0.15 20.43
N ALA A 10 29.09 -0.21 19.67
CA ALA A 10 29.88 0.99 19.33
C ALA A 10 29.15 1.97 18.38
N PHE A 11 28.27 1.46 17.51
CA PHE A 11 27.44 2.31 16.66
C PHE A 11 26.33 3.00 17.46
N ALA A 12 25.69 2.29 18.39
CA ALA A 12 24.65 2.86 19.26
C ALA A 12 25.19 3.99 20.15
N SER A 13 26.39 3.84 20.73
CA SER A 13 26.99 4.87 21.58
C SER A 13 27.40 6.12 20.80
N THR A 14 27.89 5.96 19.56
CA THR A 14 28.29 7.08 18.71
C THR A 14 27.08 7.91 18.29
N VAL A 15 26.00 7.25 17.88
CA VAL A 15 24.72 7.92 17.54
C VAL A 15 24.17 8.67 18.75
N MET A 16 24.15 8.05 19.95
CA MET A 16 23.69 8.74 21.16
C MET A 16 24.57 9.94 21.57
N SER A 17 25.88 9.87 21.36
CA SER A 17 26.80 10.97 21.73
C SER A 17 26.59 12.23 20.88
N VAL A 18 26.25 12.07 19.60
CA VAL A 18 25.90 13.18 18.70
C VAL A 18 24.59 13.84 19.13
N PHE A 19 23.65 13.07 19.67
CA PHE A 19 22.40 13.60 20.22
C PHE A 19 22.56 14.27 21.60
N LYS A 20 23.51 13.82 22.43
CA LYS A 20 23.69 14.36 23.79
C LYS A 20 24.36 15.75 23.81
N ARG A 21 25.17 16.09 22.81
CA ARG A 21 25.96 17.34 22.78
C ARG A 21 25.17 18.64 22.59
N ARG A 22 23.83 18.61 22.58
CA ARG A 22 22.98 19.79 22.32
C ARG A 22 22.19 20.31 23.52
N ASN A 23 22.25 19.65 24.67
CA ASN A 23 21.45 20.03 25.84
C ASN A 23 22.20 20.86 26.90
N ASP A 24 23.52 21.04 26.80
CA ASP A 24 24.29 21.80 27.79
C ASP A 24 24.51 23.27 27.41
N VAL A 25 23.50 23.90 26.79
CA VAL A 25 23.48 25.36 26.67
C VAL A 25 22.92 25.91 27.98
N SER A 26 23.85 26.34 28.83
CA SER A 26 23.65 26.93 30.16
C SER A 26 22.47 27.90 30.21
N ALA A 27 21.51 27.60 31.08
CA ALA A 27 20.29 28.38 31.33
C ALA A 27 20.53 29.70 32.09
N ASN A 28 21.78 30.16 32.22
CA ASN A 28 22.15 31.30 33.07
C ASN A 28 22.25 32.66 32.37
N ASP A 29 21.93 32.76 31.07
CA ASP A 29 21.89 34.03 30.33
C ASP A 29 20.44 34.40 29.91
N MET A 30 19.53 34.46 30.88
CA MET A 30 18.18 35.02 30.68
C MET A 30 18.19 36.55 30.85
N SER A 31 18.72 37.25 29.85
CA SER A 31 18.32 38.63 29.56
C SER A 31 16.91 38.58 28.93
N ALA A 32 15.90 38.98 29.71
CA ALA A 32 14.48 38.85 29.40
C ALA A 32 13.94 39.68 28.21
N ASN A 33 14.80 40.32 27.41
CA ASN A 33 14.39 41.22 26.31
C ASN A 33 15.00 40.89 24.93
N ALA A 34 15.78 39.81 24.79
CA ALA A 34 16.31 39.42 23.50
C ALA A 34 15.27 38.58 22.75
N SER A 35 14.46 39.24 21.91
CA SER A 35 13.66 38.55 20.90
C SER A 35 14.58 37.63 20.09
N PRO A 36 14.28 36.32 19.99
CA PRO A 36 15.16 35.40 19.30
C PRO A 36 15.31 35.86 17.84
N PRO A 37 16.53 35.84 17.29
CA PRO A 37 16.76 36.33 15.95
C PRO A 37 15.92 35.54 14.92
N PRO A 38 15.21 36.23 14.00
CA PRO A 38 14.29 35.59 13.05
C PRO A 38 14.97 34.67 12.03
N TYR A 39 16.31 34.69 11.92
CA TYR A 39 17.03 34.00 10.86
C TYR A 39 17.20 32.47 11.08
N VAL A 40 17.26 31.99 12.33
CA VAL A 40 17.61 30.57 12.61
C VAL A 40 16.45 29.62 12.28
N LEU A 41 15.19 30.04 12.42
CA LEU A 41 14.02 29.23 12.05
C LEU A 41 13.95 28.93 10.55
N SER A 42 14.44 29.84 9.70
CA SER A 42 14.29 29.74 8.24
C SER A 42 15.06 28.56 7.63
N ARG A 43 16.29 28.29 8.11
CA ARG A 43 17.17 27.26 7.53
C ARG A 43 16.68 25.84 7.84
N ARG A 44 16.20 25.61 9.06
CA ARG A 44 15.66 24.31 9.50
C ARG A 44 14.37 23.96 8.76
N CYS A 45 13.47 24.93 8.62
CA CYS A 45 12.23 24.77 7.85
C CYS A 45 12.50 24.41 6.38
N ARG A 46 13.46 25.08 5.73
CA ARG A 46 13.85 24.75 4.35
C ARG A 46 14.42 23.34 4.21
N PHE A 47 15.23 22.90 5.19
CA PHE A 47 15.82 21.55 5.16
C PHE A 47 14.77 20.45 5.36
N GLU A 48 13.84 20.62 6.30
CA GLU A 48 12.75 19.66 6.54
C GLU A 48 11.84 19.52 5.31
N ARG A 49 11.50 20.64 4.68
CA ARG A 49 10.73 20.66 3.43
C ARG A 49 11.50 20.02 2.27
N LEU A 50 12.79 20.33 2.12
CA LEU A 50 13.64 19.72 1.10
C LEU A 50 13.72 18.20 1.28
N LEU A 51 13.90 17.74 2.52
CA LEU A 51 13.93 16.32 2.83
C LEU A 51 12.60 15.64 2.46
N SER A 52 11.47 16.24 2.83
CA SER A 52 10.13 15.75 2.47
C SER A 52 9.92 15.69 0.95
N LEU A 53 10.34 16.73 0.22
CA LEU A 53 10.29 16.74 -1.24
C LEU A 53 11.12 15.61 -1.85
N VAL A 54 12.36 15.41 -1.36
CA VAL A 54 13.25 14.36 -1.85
C VAL A 54 12.66 12.98 -1.56
N THR A 55 12.17 12.73 -0.34
CA THR A 55 11.60 11.42 0.01
C THR A 55 10.31 11.12 -0.76
N LEU A 56 9.43 12.10 -0.95
CA LEU A 56 8.23 11.96 -1.77
C LEU A 56 8.56 11.69 -3.23
N THR A 57 9.55 12.40 -3.77
CA THR A 57 9.98 12.20 -5.16
C THR A 57 10.55 10.79 -5.33
N LEU A 58 11.38 10.32 -4.39
CA LEU A 58 11.91 8.95 -4.42
C LEU A 58 10.80 7.89 -4.31
N LEU A 59 9.85 8.05 -3.37
CA LEU A 59 8.70 7.15 -3.25
C LEU A 59 7.88 7.11 -4.53
N LEU A 60 7.61 8.27 -5.14
CA LEU A 60 6.87 8.37 -6.39
C LEU A 60 7.62 7.67 -7.54
N MET A 61 8.90 8.00 -7.72
CA MET A 61 9.74 7.44 -8.79
C MET A 61 9.93 5.93 -8.68
N LEU A 62 9.93 5.36 -7.46
CA LEU A 62 10.01 3.92 -7.24
C LEU A 62 8.64 3.23 -7.29
N SER A 63 7.55 3.93 -6.95
CA SER A 63 6.19 3.36 -7.01
C SER A 63 5.70 3.16 -8.46
N ILE A 64 6.11 4.03 -9.39
CA ILE A 64 5.75 3.91 -10.82
C ILE A 64 6.24 2.59 -11.45
N PRO A 65 7.55 2.24 -11.42
CA PRO A 65 8.02 0.98 -11.95
C PRO A 65 7.45 -0.21 -11.16
N ALA A 66 7.27 -0.09 -9.84
CA ALA A 66 6.62 -1.13 -9.04
C ALA A 66 5.19 -1.44 -9.53
N LEU A 67 4.41 -0.40 -9.82
CA LEU A 67 3.08 -0.53 -10.42
C LEU A 67 3.16 -1.15 -11.82
N ALA A 68 4.09 -0.70 -12.66
CA ALA A 68 4.26 -1.20 -14.02
C ALA A 68 4.61 -2.71 -14.04
N PHE A 69 5.56 -3.15 -13.21
CA PHE A 69 5.91 -4.55 -13.08
C PHE A 69 4.70 -5.39 -12.65
N LYS A 70 3.98 -4.98 -11.60
CA LYS A 70 2.81 -5.75 -11.14
C LYS A 70 1.61 -5.69 -12.07
N ALA A 71 1.43 -4.61 -12.82
CA ALA A 71 0.45 -4.56 -13.90
C ALA A 71 0.78 -5.57 -15.00
N TYR A 72 2.07 -5.72 -15.35
CA TYR A 72 2.52 -6.72 -16.31
C TYR A 72 2.30 -8.16 -15.79
N SER A 73 2.70 -8.44 -14.54
CA SER A 73 2.41 -9.70 -13.84
C SER A 73 0.93 -10.06 -13.87
N TYR A 74 0.07 -9.09 -13.55
CA TYR A 74 -1.37 -9.28 -13.53
C TYR A 74 -1.92 -9.56 -14.93
N SER A 75 -1.47 -8.81 -15.94
CA SER A 75 -1.84 -9.05 -17.34
C SER A 75 -1.41 -10.43 -17.82
N PHE A 76 -0.24 -10.92 -17.39
CA PHE A 76 0.24 -12.26 -17.68
C PHE A 76 -0.69 -13.33 -17.07
N ILE A 77 -1.09 -13.16 -15.80
CA ILE A 77 -2.02 -14.09 -15.12
C ILE A 77 -3.37 -14.14 -15.83
N GLU A 78 -3.91 -12.98 -16.20
CA GLU A 78 -5.21 -12.90 -16.88
C GLU A 78 -5.15 -13.54 -18.26
N SER A 79 -4.10 -13.26 -19.03
CA SER A 79 -3.91 -13.80 -20.38
C SER A 79 -3.66 -15.32 -20.37
N ASN A 80 -3.08 -15.86 -19.30
CA ASN A 80 -2.72 -17.28 -19.19
C ASN A 80 -3.70 -18.11 -18.34
N MET A 81 -4.76 -17.52 -17.79
CA MET A 81 -5.69 -18.27 -16.93
C MET A 81 -6.40 -19.40 -17.67
N GLU A 82 -6.64 -19.24 -18.97
CA GLU A 82 -7.31 -20.22 -19.84
C GLU A 82 -6.36 -20.88 -20.84
N MET A 83 -5.07 -20.56 -20.76
CA MET A 83 -4.05 -21.09 -21.66
C MET A 83 -3.41 -22.35 -21.06
N GLY A 84 -2.80 -23.15 -21.93
CA GLY A 84 -2.01 -24.31 -21.56
C GLY A 84 -0.86 -24.52 -22.52
N PHE A 85 0.04 -25.41 -22.15
CA PHE A 85 1.17 -25.83 -22.98
C PHE A 85 1.23 -27.36 -23.02
N TYR A 86 1.75 -27.90 -24.11
CA TYR A 86 1.96 -29.34 -24.25
C TYR A 86 3.29 -29.73 -23.63
N LEU A 87 3.30 -30.83 -22.89
CA LEU A 87 4.56 -31.43 -22.46
C LEU A 87 5.32 -31.98 -23.66
N VAL A 88 6.63 -31.80 -23.65
CA VAL A 88 7.53 -32.31 -24.68
C VAL A 88 8.31 -33.49 -24.09
N ASN A 89 8.36 -34.60 -24.81
CA ASN A 89 9.18 -35.73 -24.40
C ASN A 89 10.67 -35.33 -24.47
N GLU A 90 11.39 -35.45 -23.36
CA GLU A 90 12.77 -34.98 -23.26
C GLU A 90 13.74 -35.70 -24.24
N GLN A 91 13.41 -36.93 -24.66
CA GLN A 91 14.24 -37.74 -25.55
C GLN A 91 14.00 -37.41 -27.02
N THR A 92 12.74 -37.22 -27.41
CA THR A 92 12.36 -37.01 -28.82
C THR A 92 12.24 -35.53 -29.18
N GLY A 93 11.97 -34.66 -28.20
CA GLY A 93 11.65 -33.25 -28.44
C GLY A 93 10.28 -33.04 -29.07
N GLU A 94 9.47 -34.10 -29.19
CA GLU A 94 8.12 -34.04 -29.73
C GLU A 94 7.09 -33.81 -28.62
N ALA A 95 6.05 -33.05 -28.93
CA ALA A 95 4.92 -32.84 -28.02
C ALA A 95 4.22 -34.17 -27.74
N GLU A 96 4.05 -34.49 -26.47
CA GLU A 96 3.31 -35.66 -26.02
C GLU A 96 1.82 -35.46 -26.33
N GLN A 97 1.26 -36.37 -27.13
CA GLN A 97 -0.15 -36.32 -27.52
C GLN A 97 -1.01 -36.43 -26.26
N ASP A 98 -2.01 -35.54 -26.16
CA ASP A 98 -2.95 -35.44 -25.03
C ASP A 98 -2.39 -34.92 -23.69
N ALA A 99 -1.14 -34.46 -23.64
CA ALA A 99 -0.51 -33.92 -22.41
C ALA A 99 -0.62 -32.38 -22.29
N LEU A 100 -1.84 -31.83 -22.41
CA LEU A 100 -2.07 -30.39 -22.24
C LEU A 100 -2.07 -30.00 -20.76
N VAL A 101 -1.09 -29.22 -20.33
CA VAL A 101 -0.96 -28.71 -18.96
C VAL A 101 -1.37 -27.25 -18.91
N ALA A 102 -2.16 -26.86 -17.90
CA ALA A 102 -2.54 -25.48 -17.67
C ALA A 102 -1.32 -24.59 -17.44
N ALA A 103 -1.34 -23.37 -17.98
CA ALA A 103 -0.22 -22.45 -17.89
C ALA A 103 0.04 -21.95 -16.45
N LEU A 104 -0.98 -22.00 -15.59
CA LEU A 104 -0.91 -21.57 -14.19
C LEU A 104 -1.33 -22.70 -13.25
N PRO A 105 -0.77 -22.77 -12.03
CA PRO A 105 -1.14 -23.77 -11.06
C PRO A 105 -2.56 -23.50 -10.53
N LEU A 106 -3.13 -24.49 -9.84
CA LEU A 106 -4.41 -24.35 -9.14
C LEU A 106 -4.31 -23.32 -8.01
N HIS A 107 -3.22 -23.38 -7.25
CA HIS A 107 -2.98 -22.57 -6.07
C HIS A 107 -1.91 -21.50 -6.33
N LEU A 108 -2.31 -20.41 -7.00
CA LEU A 108 -1.47 -19.23 -7.22
C LEU A 108 -1.85 -18.11 -6.23
N PHE A 109 -0.87 -17.50 -5.57
CA PHE A 109 -1.04 -16.36 -4.66
C PHE A 109 -1.48 -15.09 -5.41
N ARG A 110 -2.79 -14.93 -5.64
CA ARG A 110 -3.33 -13.73 -6.32
C ARG A 110 -3.56 -12.54 -5.39
N VAL A 111 -3.76 -12.78 -4.10
CA VAL A 111 -4.14 -11.73 -3.13
C VAL A 111 -3.03 -10.69 -2.92
N PRO A 112 -1.76 -11.08 -2.68
CA PRO A 112 -0.67 -10.13 -2.45
C PRO A 112 -0.42 -9.23 -3.67
N GLU A 113 -0.53 -9.75 -4.88
CA GLU A 113 -0.32 -8.98 -6.11
C GLU A 113 -1.36 -7.88 -6.30
N LYS A 114 -2.64 -8.20 -6.07
CA LYS A 114 -3.73 -7.21 -6.11
C LYS A 114 -3.54 -6.14 -5.03
N LEU A 115 -3.13 -6.54 -3.82
CA LEU A 115 -2.86 -5.60 -2.73
C LEU A 115 -1.76 -4.61 -3.13
N VAL A 116 -0.65 -5.10 -3.71
CA VAL A 116 0.47 -4.25 -4.12
C VAL A 116 0.09 -3.30 -5.23
N LEU A 117 -0.70 -3.77 -6.20
CA LEU A 117 -1.21 -2.93 -7.28
C LEU A 117 -2.04 -1.77 -6.72
N VAL A 118 -3.00 -2.05 -5.83
CA VAL A 118 -3.85 -1.04 -5.19
C VAL A 118 -3.03 -0.08 -4.33
N VAL A 119 -2.10 -0.61 -3.52
CA VAL A 119 -1.23 0.21 -2.66
C VAL A 119 -0.30 1.11 -3.48
N ALA A 120 0.25 0.62 -4.59
CA ALA A 120 1.09 1.42 -5.48
C ALA A 120 0.29 2.56 -6.13
N MET A 121 -0.95 2.30 -6.57
CA MET A 121 -1.85 3.35 -7.08
C MET A 121 -2.15 4.41 -6.02
N ILE A 122 -2.52 4.00 -4.80
CA ILE A 122 -2.77 4.92 -3.68
C ILE A 122 -1.50 5.71 -3.36
N SER A 123 -0.33 5.06 -3.33
CA SER A 123 0.95 5.71 -3.04
C SER A 123 1.31 6.77 -4.07
N ILE A 124 1.08 6.51 -5.36
CA ILE A 124 1.30 7.50 -6.43
C ILE A 124 0.37 8.70 -6.24
N LEU A 125 -0.93 8.47 -6.01
CA LEU A 125 -1.90 9.54 -5.79
C LEU A 125 -1.56 10.40 -4.56
N LEU A 126 -1.27 9.75 -3.43
CA LEU A 126 -0.89 10.45 -2.19
C LEU A 126 0.42 11.21 -2.35
N SER A 127 1.43 10.62 -3.02
CA SER A 127 2.72 11.27 -3.24
C SER A 127 2.59 12.48 -4.17
N MET A 128 1.81 12.38 -5.24
CA MET A 128 1.54 13.48 -6.16
C MET A 128 0.80 14.64 -5.47
N LEU A 129 -0.30 14.33 -4.75
CA LEU A 129 -1.07 15.34 -4.02
C LEU A 129 -0.18 16.04 -2.99
N HIS A 130 0.61 15.27 -2.25
CA HIS A 130 1.50 15.81 -1.23
C HIS A 130 2.65 16.63 -1.84
N LEU A 131 3.20 16.23 -2.99
CA LEU A 131 4.24 16.97 -3.70
C LEU A 131 3.72 18.33 -4.20
N ILE A 132 2.53 18.34 -4.82
CA ILE A 132 1.85 19.58 -5.25
C ILE A 132 1.62 20.48 -4.04
N PHE A 133 1.13 19.90 -2.94
CA PHE A 133 0.90 20.64 -1.71
C PHE A 133 2.18 21.30 -1.18
N VAL A 134 3.27 20.53 -1.04
CA VAL A 134 4.54 21.04 -0.51
C VAL A 134 5.16 22.08 -1.46
N ALA A 135 5.01 21.90 -2.78
CA ALA A 135 5.47 22.88 -3.77
C ALA A 135 4.71 24.21 -3.69
N CYS A 136 3.39 24.16 -3.50
CA CYS A 136 2.57 25.36 -3.27
C CYS A 136 2.93 26.05 -1.94
N ASP A 137 3.10 25.29 -0.86
CA ASP A 137 3.52 25.82 0.46
C ASP A 137 4.94 26.40 0.43
N TRP A 138 5.81 25.90 -0.46
CA TRP A 138 7.14 26.47 -0.69
C TRP A 138 7.06 27.90 -1.25
N LYS A 139 6.14 28.15 -2.18
CA LYS A 139 5.91 29.49 -2.76
C LYS A 139 5.25 30.44 -1.76
N ALA A 140 4.33 29.94 -0.93
CA ALA A 140 3.55 30.75 0.01
C ALA A 140 4.24 31.01 1.37
N CYS A 141 5.52 30.62 1.50
CA CYS A 141 6.48 30.53 2.62
C CYS A 141 6.27 31.26 3.98
N MET A 142 5.27 32.12 4.15
CA MET A 142 5.05 32.93 5.36
C MET A 142 3.65 32.84 5.98
N ARG A 143 2.60 32.34 5.30
CA ARG A 143 1.21 32.60 5.76
C ARG A 143 0.35 31.41 6.21
N THR A 144 0.71 30.16 5.93
CA THR A 144 -0.25 29.04 6.03
C THR A 144 0.14 27.85 6.91
N GLN A 145 1.30 27.83 7.57
CA GLN A 145 1.69 26.68 8.39
C GLN A 145 1.15 26.75 9.82
N THR A 146 -0.14 26.47 9.99
CA THR A 146 -0.65 26.05 11.29
C THR A 146 0.06 24.76 11.71
N ARG A 147 0.41 24.61 12.99
CA ARG A 147 1.03 23.40 13.54
C ARG A 147 0.23 22.13 13.22
N ALA A 148 -1.10 22.25 13.19
CA ALA A 148 -2.02 21.19 12.79
C ALA A 148 -1.73 20.68 11.37
N PHE A 149 -1.45 21.59 10.44
CA PHE A 149 -1.17 21.24 9.05
C PHE A 149 0.08 20.34 8.92
N ARG A 150 1.20 20.74 9.54
CA ARG A 150 2.46 19.97 9.51
C ARG A 150 2.28 18.57 10.11
N ARG A 151 1.50 18.46 11.19
CA ARG A 151 1.19 17.18 11.82
C ARG A 151 0.40 16.27 10.88
N ASN A 152 -0.65 16.80 10.24
CA ASN A 152 -1.48 16.04 9.30
C ASN A 152 -0.67 15.56 8.08
N ALA A 153 0.17 16.42 7.52
CA ALA A 153 1.08 16.06 6.43
C ALA A 153 2.03 14.91 6.81
N THR A 154 2.61 14.98 8.01
CA THR A 154 3.50 13.93 8.54
C THR A 154 2.76 12.62 8.78
N ILE A 155 1.54 12.67 9.31
CA ILE A 155 0.68 11.49 9.49
C ILE A 155 0.37 10.84 8.15
N LEU A 156 -0.03 11.63 7.14
CA LEU A 156 -0.31 11.12 5.81
C LEU A 156 0.91 10.44 5.18
N HIS A 157 2.09 11.05 5.32
CA HIS A 157 3.35 10.47 4.85
C HIS A 157 3.68 9.15 5.55
N THR A 158 3.43 9.08 6.87
CA THR A 158 3.61 7.86 7.67
C THR A 158 2.66 6.75 7.24
N ILE A 159 1.38 7.06 7.02
CA ILE A 159 0.38 6.09 6.54
C ILE A 159 0.80 5.56 5.17
N ASN A 160 1.18 6.44 4.24
CA ASN A 160 1.60 6.01 2.91
C ASN A 160 2.79 5.04 2.96
N ALA A 161 3.84 5.40 3.71
CA ALA A 161 5.01 4.54 3.87
C ALA A 161 4.67 3.20 4.54
N THR A 162 3.76 3.21 5.52
CA THR A 162 3.31 1.99 6.21
C THR A 162 2.54 1.06 5.27
N LEU A 163 1.66 1.61 4.42
CA LEU A 163 0.95 0.82 3.41
C LEU A 163 1.91 0.15 2.43
N VAL A 164 2.89 0.92 1.90
CA VAL A 164 3.92 0.37 1.01
C VAL A 164 4.71 -0.73 1.71
N MET A 165 5.17 -0.53 2.94
CA MET A 165 5.88 -1.57 3.71
C MET A 165 5.03 -2.82 3.91
N ALA A 166 3.76 -2.67 4.30
CA ALA A 166 2.86 -3.80 4.52
C ALA A 166 2.66 -4.63 3.24
N ALA A 167 2.47 -3.97 2.09
CA ALA A 167 2.34 -4.64 0.80
C ALA A 167 3.61 -5.41 0.41
N LEU A 168 4.79 -4.81 0.62
CA LEU A 168 6.07 -5.45 0.30
C LEU A 168 6.40 -6.61 1.24
N VAL A 169 6.07 -6.50 2.53
CA VAL A 169 6.19 -7.61 3.48
C VAL A 169 5.25 -8.75 3.08
N ALA A 170 4.01 -8.46 2.68
CA ALA A 170 3.08 -9.48 2.20
C ALA A 170 3.62 -10.22 0.96
N LEU A 171 4.21 -9.50 0.00
CA LEU A 171 4.88 -10.12 -1.15
C LEU A 171 6.04 -11.02 -0.72
N PHE A 172 6.92 -10.52 0.15
CA PHE A 172 8.10 -11.26 0.58
C PHE A 172 7.72 -12.55 1.31
N VAL A 173 6.74 -12.48 2.22
CA VAL A 173 6.21 -13.66 2.92
C VAL A 173 5.59 -14.66 1.94
N SER A 174 4.90 -14.19 0.90
CA SER A 174 4.29 -15.07 -0.11
C SER A 174 5.35 -15.77 -0.97
N HIS A 175 6.42 -15.07 -1.30
CA HIS A 175 7.58 -15.65 -2.00
C HIS A 175 8.26 -16.73 -1.16
N GLU A 176 8.55 -16.45 0.11
CA GLU A 176 9.15 -17.43 1.04
C GLU A 176 8.26 -18.66 1.30
N GLN A 177 6.93 -18.50 1.20
CA GLN A 177 5.97 -19.61 1.33
C GLN A 177 5.75 -20.39 0.03
N SER A 178 6.38 -19.98 -1.07
CA SER A 178 6.20 -20.64 -2.37
C SER A 178 6.89 -22.00 -2.41
N SER A 179 6.22 -22.95 -3.06
CA SER A 179 6.69 -24.32 -3.23
C SER A 179 7.62 -24.44 -4.45
N VAL A 180 8.42 -25.50 -4.49
CA VAL A 180 9.25 -25.83 -5.65
C VAL A 180 8.45 -26.73 -6.59
N PHE A 181 8.54 -26.47 -7.90
CA PHE A 181 7.87 -27.29 -8.90
C PHE A 181 8.51 -28.68 -8.99
N GLN A 182 7.67 -29.72 -8.96
CA GLN A 182 8.09 -31.10 -9.12
C GLN A 182 7.28 -31.73 -10.27
N PRO A 183 7.91 -32.06 -11.42
CA PRO A 183 7.22 -32.65 -12.57
C PRO A 183 6.46 -33.94 -12.24
N ASP A 184 7.00 -34.75 -11.34
CA ASP A 184 6.41 -36.03 -10.93
C ASP A 184 5.08 -35.90 -10.19
N LEU A 185 4.74 -34.68 -9.75
CA LEU A 185 3.47 -34.37 -9.08
C LEU A 185 2.40 -33.88 -10.06
N ILE A 186 2.67 -33.87 -11.37
CA ILE A 186 1.62 -33.68 -12.38
C ILE A 186 0.66 -34.88 -12.28
N PRO A 187 -0.66 -34.67 -12.15
CA PRO A 187 -1.61 -35.77 -12.04
C PRO A 187 -1.52 -36.73 -13.23
N ASN A 188 -1.60 -38.04 -12.97
CA ASN A 188 -1.61 -39.06 -14.03
C ASN A 188 -2.90 -39.05 -14.89
N ALA A 189 -3.91 -38.28 -14.49
CA ALA A 189 -5.16 -38.11 -15.21
C ALA A 189 -5.57 -36.62 -15.21
N PRO A 190 -6.19 -36.12 -16.30
CA PRO A 190 -6.67 -34.74 -16.35
C PRO A 190 -7.64 -34.44 -15.18
N ASN A 191 -7.35 -33.39 -14.41
CA ASN A 191 -8.12 -32.97 -13.24
C ASN A 191 -8.94 -31.69 -13.46
N ALA A 192 -8.90 -31.11 -14.67
CA ALA A 192 -9.65 -29.92 -15.03
C ALA A 192 -10.29 -30.04 -16.43
N VAL A 193 -11.35 -29.28 -16.64
CA VAL A 193 -12.12 -29.25 -17.90
C VAL A 193 -12.33 -27.81 -18.32
N SER A 194 -12.06 -27.51 -19.59
CA SER A 194 -12.28 -26.17 -20.16
C SER A 194 -13.77 -25.93 -20.38
N PRO A 195 -14.22 -24.66 -20.55
CA PRO A 195 -15.61 -24.37 -20.93
C PRO A 195 -16.03 -25.05 -22.25
N SER A 196 -15.07 -25.33 -23.13
CA SER A 196 -15.26 -26.05 -24.39
C SER A 196 -15.25 -27.58 -24.25
N GLY A 197 -15.10 -28.11 -23.04
CA GLY A 197 -15.15 -29.55 -22.75
C GLY A 197 -13.82 -30.30 -22.88
N TYR A 198 -12.72 -29.61 -23.23
CA TYR A 198 -11.41 -30.22 -23.32
C TYR A 198 -10.86 -30.49 -21.92
N ARG A 199 -10.32 -31.70 -21.72
CA ARG A 199 -9.70 -32.10 -20.46
C ARG A 199 -8.22 -31.72 -20.49
N TYR A 200 -7.71 -31.19 -19.40
CA TYR A 200 -6.32 -30.80 -19.26
C TYR A 200 -5.80 -31.09 -17.84
N PHE A 201 -4.48 -31.14 -17.71
CA PHE A 201 -3.79 -31.31 -16.45
C PHE A 201 -3.56 -29.96 -15.80
N ARG A 202 -3.89 -29.82 -14.51
CA ARG A 202 -3.63 -28.61 -13.74
C ARG A 202 -2.82 -28.96 -12.51
N TYR A 203 -1.68 -28.31 -12.35
CA TYR A 203 -0.79 -28.55 -11.22
C TYR A 203 -1.47 -28.10 -9.91
N ASP A 204 -1.71 -29.04 -9.00
CA ASP A 204 -2.48 -28.82 -7.75
C ASP A 204 -1.66 -29.06 -6.47
N SER A 205 -0.40 -29.45 -6.59
CA SER A 205 0.47 -29.67 -5.43
C SER A 205 1.16 -28.39 -4.98
N GLY A 206 0.96 -27.98 -3.73
CA GLY A 206 1.65 -26.83 -3.14
C GLY A 206 1.03 -25.48 -3.49
N LEU A 207 1.77 -24.42 -3.18
CA LEU A 207 1.32 -23.03 -3.28
C LEU A 207 2.42 -22.20 -3.93
N PHE A 208 2.08 -21.39 -4.92
CA PHE A 208 3.08 -20.67 -5.73
C PHE A 208 2.76 -19.19 -5.80
N ASP A 209 3.80 -18.36 -5.74
CA ASP A 209 3.77 -17.04 -6.33
C ASP A 209 4.16 -17.10 -7.83
N LEU A 210 3.90 -16.01 -8.55
CA LEU A 210 4.16 -15.98 -9.99
C LEU A 210 5.65 -16.07 -10.33
N GLU A 211 6.51 -15.48 -9.50
CA GLU A 211 7.97 -15.53 -9.67
C GLU A 211 8.47 -16.98 -9.61
N THR A 212 8.16 -17.70 -8.52
CA THR A 212 8.62 -19.08 -8.34
C THR A 212 8.03 -19.97 -9.42
N TRP A 213 6.74 -19.85 -9.73
CA TRP A 213 6.13 -20.65 -10.79
C TRP A 213 6.83 -20.47 -12.14
N THR A 214 6.98 -19.23 -12.59
CA THR A 214 7.56 -18.96 -13.91
C THR A 214 9.05 -19.27 -13.97
N CYS A 215 9.81 -19.00 -12.90
CA CYS A 215 11.23 -19.32 -12.85
C CYS A 215 11.51 -20.82 -12.78
N GLU A 216 10.74 -21.58 -12.01
CA GLU A 216 10.90 -23.03 -11.92
C GLU A 216 10.57 -23.72 -13.26
N LEU A 217 9.55 -23.25 -13.99
CA LEU A 217 9.22 -23.76 -15.32
C LEU A 217 10.29 -23.47 -16.39
N THR A 218 11.29 -22.63 -16.10
CA THR A 218 12.42 -22.46 -17.01
C THR A 218 13.43 -23.61 -16.98
N VAL A 219 13.35 -24.51 -15.99
CA VAL A 219 14.35 -25.57 -15.80
C VAL A 219 14.02 -26.84 -16.62
N PRO A 220 12.80 -27.41 -16.54
CA PRO A 220 12.47 -28.66 -17.21
C PRO A 220 12.43 -28.48 -18.73
N LYS A 221 13.03 -29.41 -19.48
CA LYS A 221 12.92 -29.41 -20.95
C LYS A 221 11.50 -29.76 -21.42
N ALA A 222 10.75 -30.46 -20.58
CA ALA A 222 9.38 -30.88 -20.86
C ALA A 222 8.40 -29.72 -21.08
N VAL A 223 8.73 -28.48 -20.71
CA VAL A 223 7.84 -27.31 -20.93
C VAL A 223 7.81 -26.87 -22.41
N GLY A 224 8.76 -27.33 -23.24
CA GLY A 224 8.76 -27.05 -24.67
C GLY A 224 8.91 -25.56 -25.01
N ASP A 225 8.14 -25.10 -26.00
CA ASP A 225 8.22 -23.72 -26.51
C ASP A 225 7.75 -22.67 -25.49
N ALA A 226 6.82 -23.02 -24.60
CA ALA A 226 6.31 -22.12 -23.57
C ALA A 226 7.40 -21.68 -22.58
N ARG A 227 8.51 -22.42 -22.51
CA ARG A 227 9.68 -22.11 -21.68
C ARG A 227 10.22 -20.70 -21.94
N HIS A 228 10.21 -20.25 -23.19
CA HIS A 228 10.72 -18.92 -23.54
C HIS A 228 9.84 -17.81 -22.94
N ASP A 229 8.52 -17.98 -22.97
CA ASP A 229 7.57 -17.02 -22.41
C ASP A 229 7.67 -16.97 -20.88
N TYR A 230 7.80 -18.14 -20.24
CA TYR A 230 8.05 -18.20 -18.79
C TYR A 230 9.40 -17.61 -18.40
N GLN A 231 10.43 -17.77 -19.22
CA GLN A 231 11.73 -17.15 -18.98
C GLN A 231 11.63 -15.62 -19.05
N ALA A 232 10.90 -15.08 -20.02
CA ALA A 232 10.64 -13.65 -20.11
C ALA A 232 9.89 -13.14 -18.87
N GLN A 233 8.83 -13.86 -18.43
CA GLN A 233 8.08 -13.50 -17.22
C GLN A 233 8.94 -13.60 -15.95
N CYS A 234 9.75 -14.66 -15.80
CA CYS A 234 10.66 -14.83 -14.68
C CYS A 234 11.64 -13.66 -14.58
N ASN A 235 12.24 -13.23 -15.70
CA ASN A 235 13.13 -12.07 -15.72
C ASN A 235 12.43 -10.79 -15.25
N ILE A 236 11.15 -10.61 -15.60
CA ILE A 236 10.34 -9.45 -15.20
C ILE A 236 10.01 -9.50 -13.71
N GLU A 237 9.64 -10.66 -13.16
CA GLU A 237 9.41 -10.81 -11.72
C GLU A 237 10.69 -10.58 -10.90
N VAL A 238 11.80 -11.16 -11.32
CA VAL A 238 13.12 -10.96 -10.69
C VAL A 238 13.50 -9.48 -10.73
N ALA A 239 13.32 -8.81 -11.88
CA ALA A 239 13.54 -7.37 -11.99
C ALA A 239 12.63 -6.57 -11.05
N GLY A 240 11.34 -6.93 -10.98
CA GLY A 240 10.38 -6.34 -10.04
C GLY A 240 10.86 -6.45 -8.59
N ARG A 241 11.31 -7.63 -8.17
CA ARG A 241 11.87 -7.88 -6.84
C ARG A 241 13.10 -6.99 -6.57
N THR A 242 13.99 -6.81 -7.54
CA THR A 242 15.14 -5.90 -7.37
C THR A 242 14.74 -4.43 -7.16
N VAL A 243 13.61 -3.99 -7.72
CA VAL A 243 13.07 -2.64 -7.51
C VAL A 243 12.31 -2.51 -6.18
N PHE A 244 11.72 -3.59 -5.68
CA PHE A 244 11.02 -3.58 -4.39
C PHE A 244 11.97 -3.41 -3.20
N VAL A 245 13.20 -3.91 -3.27
CA VAL A 245 14.19 -3.75 -2.19
C VAL A 245 14.49 -2.27 -1.87
N PRO A 246 14.92 -1.41 -2.82
CA PRO A 246 15.14 0.00 -2.53
C PRO A 246 13.84 0.73 -2.17
N LEU A 247 12.70 0.36 -2.75
CA LEU A 247 11.40 0.92 -2.37
C LEU A 247 11.07 0.65 -0.90
N PHE A 248 11.31 -0.58 -0.42
CA PHE A 248 11.14 -0.96 0.98
C PHE A 248 12.04 -0.13 1.90
N LEU A 249 13.33 0.00 1.56
CA LEU A 249 14.29 0.77 2.36
C LEU A 249 13.91 2.26 2.44
N VAL A 250 13.46 2.85 1.33
CA VAL A 250 12.98 4.23 1.31
C VAL A 250 11.72 4.38 2.16
N ALA A 251 10.75 3.47 2.01
CA ALA A 251 9.52 3.50 2.82
C ALA A 251 9.83 3.35 4.32
N LEU A 252 10.74 2.46 4.70
CA LEU A 252 11.18 2.29 6.08
C LEU A 252 11.87 3.53 6.63
N ALA A 253 12.78 4.14 5.87
CA ALA A 253 13.45 5.39 6.26
C ALA A 253 12.43 6.53 6.44
N VAL A 254 11.47 6.64 5.52
CA VAL A 254 10.39 7.63 5.60
C VAL A 254 9.52 7.42 6.82
N ALA A 255 9.08 6.20 7.09
CA ALA A 255 8.29 5.87 8.26
C ALA A 255 9.07 6.18 9.55
N GLY A 256 10.34 5.79 9.64
CA GLY A 256 11.20 6.06 10.79
C GLY A 256 11.39 7.55 11.04
N VAL A 257 11.71 8.33 10.00
CA VAL A 257 11.86 9.80 10.12
C VAL A 257 10.55 10.47 10.50
N SER A 258 9.41 10.03 9.94
CA SER A 258 8.11 10.62 10.23
C SER A 258 7.63 10.31 11.66
N VAL A 259 7.84 9.08 12.14
CA VAL A 259 7.54 8.73 13.53
C VAL A 259 8.47 9.51 14.48
N TRP A 260 9.76 9.61 14.15
CA TRP A 260 10.70 10.39 14.94
C TRP A 260 10.31 11.87 15.03
N SER A 261 9.87 12.48 13.93
CA SER A 261 9.45 13.89 13.92
C SER A 261 8.16 14.11 14.73
N LEU A 262 7.22 13.16 14.71
CA LEU A 262 6.02 13.21 15.56
C LEU A 262 6.37 13.14 17.05
N VAL A 263 7.27 12.23 17.44
CA VAL A 263 7.66 12.04 18.85
C VAL A 263 8.47 13.23 19.38
N THR A 264 9.41 13.74 18.58
CA THR A 264 10.25 14.89 18.99
C THR A 264 9.51 16.21 18.92
N GLY A 265 8.61 16.39 17.94
CA GLY A 265 7.80 17.59 17.78
C GLY A 265 6.82 17.84 18.93
N GLN A 266 6.37 16.79 19.62
CA GLN A 266 5.53 16.94 20.82
C GLN A 266 6.28 17.60 21.99
N LYS A 267 7.58 17.30 22.18
CA LYS A 267 8.36 17.81 23.31
C LYS A 267 8.69 19.31 23.18
N GLN A 268 8.81 19.80 21.94
CA GLN A 268 9.26 21.17 21.69
C GLN A 268 8.12 22.20 21.74
N GLY A 269 6.88 21.76 21.54
CA GLY A 269 5.70 22.63 21.48
C GLY A 269 5.04 22.97 22.83
N TYR A 270 5.54 22.45 23.96
CA TYR A 270 4.94 22.73 25.27
C TYR A 270 5.51 23.99 25.94
N GLN A 271 6.68 24.50 25.52
CA GLN A 271 7.34 25.62 26.20
C GLN A 271 7.26 26.98 25.47
N ASN A 272 7.03 27.03 24.16
CA ASN A 272 7.25 28.27 23.38
C ASN A 272 6.06 28.75 22.52
N GLU A 273 4.89 28.11 22.62
CA GLU A 273 3.72 28.48 21.81
C GLU A 273 2.55 28.90 22.70
N THR A 274 2.71 29.98 23.47
CA THR A 274 1.56 30.88 23.67
C THR A 274 1.20 31.40 22.29
N ILE A 275 0.17 30.80 21.70
CA ILE A 275 -0.41 31.24 20.43
C ILE A 275 -0.82 32.70 20.66
N TYR A 276 0.01 33.64 20.20
CA TYR A 276 -0.38 35.03 20.09
C TYR A 276 -1.45 35.06 19.01
N THR A 277 -2.71 34.83 19.38
CA THR A 277 -3.89 35.13 18.60
C THR A 277 -4.06 36.65 18.51
N LYS A 278 -3.02 37.35 18.03
CA LYS A 278 -3.07 38.81 17.87
C LYS A 278 -3.95 39.23 16.69
N ASP A 279 -4.31 38.28 15.83
CA ASP A 279 -5.17 38.49 14.66
C ASP A 279 -6.66 38.24 14.94
N VAL A 280 -7.06 37.89 16.17
CA VAL A 280 -8.49 37.78 16.56
C VAL A 280 -9.02 39.09 17.18
N ASP A 281 -8.14 40.01 17.59
CA ASP A 281 -8.55 41.31 18.15
C ASP A 281 -8.76 42.40 17.08
N LEU A 282 -8.57 42.10 15.78
CA LEU A 282 -8.69 43.10 14.71
C LEU A 282 -10.07 43.21 14.06
N GLU A 283 -11.06 42.40 14.47
CA GLU A 283 -12.47 42.58 14.07
C GLU A 283 -13.42 42.97 15.22
N THR A 284 -12.91 43.14 16.45
CA THR A 284 -13.68 43.85 17.50
C THR A 284 -13.36 45.35 17.43
N GLY A 285 -13.51 45.91 16.23
CA GLY A 285 -13.44 47.33 15.98
C GLY A 285 -14.65 48.02 16.59
N ASP A 286 -14.43 48.58 17.77
CA ASP A 286 -14.85 49.91 18.21
C ASP A 286 -15.98 50.57 17.38
N GLY A 287 -17.21 50.11 17.64
CA GLY A 287 -18.44 50.80 17.28
C GLY A 287 -19.04 51.50 18.49
N SER A 288 -18.24 52.26 19.25
CA SER A 288 -18.76 53.20 20.24
C SER A 288 -19.10 54.54 19.58
N GLU A 289 -20.35 54.68 19.14
CA GLU A 289 -21.09 55.93 19.40
C GLU A 289 -22.51 55.56 19.86
N GLY A 290 -22.75 55.71 21.17
CA GLY A 290 -24.10 55.61 21.73
C GLY A 290 -24.13 54.86 23.04
N GLY A 291 -23.80 55.55 24.13
CA GLY A 291 -23.87 55.03 25.48
C GLY A 291 -25.21 54.36 25.79
N LYS A 292 -25.16 53.05 25.95
CA LYS A 292 -26.12 52.28 26.72
C LYS A 292 -25.31 51.26 27.51
N GLN A 293 -25.14 51.53 28.80
CA GLN A 293 -24.65 50.53 29.74
C GLN A 293 -25.65 49.37 29.74
N VAL A 294 -25.34 48.33 28.98
CA VAL A 294 -25.95 47.02 29.19
C VAL A 294 -25.18 46.41 30.36
N GLN A 295 -25.80 46.37 31.53
CA GLN A 295 -25.38 45.47 32.59
C GLN A 295 -25.47 44.06 32.01
N VAL A 296 -24.33 43.51 31.59
CA VAL A 296 -24.21 42.09 31.32
C VAL A 296 -24.18 41.43 32.70
N GLU A 297 -25.37 41.03 33.11
CA GLU A 297 -25.62 40.07 34.16
C GLU A 297 -24.64 38.90 33.99
N GLU A 298 -23.81 38.66 35.01
CA GLU A 298 -23.03 37.44 35.17
C GLU A 298 -24.00 36.26 35.22
N VAL A 299 -24.43 35.79 34.06
CA VAL A 299 -25.12 34.52 33.94
C VAL A 299 -24.06 33.44 34.09
N GLU A 300 -23.99 32.93 35.31
CA GLU A 300 -23.36 31.69 35.76
C GLU A 300 -22.91 30.75 34.62
N LEU A 301 -21.65 30.87 34.23
CA LEU A 301 -20.94 29.84 33.46
C LEU A 301 -20.49 28.66 34.35
N ALA A 302 -21.19 28.42 35.46
CA ALA A 302 -20.92 27.33 36.38
C ALA A 302 -21.67 26.03 36.03
N ASP A 303 -22.71 26.08 35.19
CA ASP A 303 -23.57 24.90 34.96
C ASP A 303 -23.24 24.08 33.71
N MET A 304 -22.43 24.58 32.77
CA MET A 304 -22.13 23.82 31.55
C MET A 304 -21.04 22.74 31.74
N GLN A 305 -20.22 22.83 32.80
CA GLN A 305 -19.19 21.81 33.07
C GLN A 305 -19.70 20.57 33.82
N ARG A 306 -20.97 20.57 34.27
CA ARG A 306 -21.55 19.43 35.01
C ARG A 306 -22.32 18.45 34.11
N SER A 307 -22.72 18.85 32.90
CA SER A 307 -23.55 18.03 32.01
C SER A 307 -22.76 16.93 31.27
N GLU A 308 -21.46 17.12 31.01
CA GLU A 308 -20.66 16.11 30.29
C GLU A 308 -20.23 14.92 31.14
N ARG A 309 -20.20 15.03 32.47
CA ARG A 309 -19.88 13.88 33.35
C ARG A 309 -21.05 12.94 33.61
N GLN A 310 -22.26 13.26 33.15
CA GLN A 310 -23.44 12.43 33.41
C GLN A 310 -23.85 11.54 32.22
N ARG A 311 -23.17 11.64 31.06
CA ARG A 311 -23.44 10.79 29.89
C ARG A 311 -22.69 9.45 29.88
N ASP A 312 -21.63 9.30 30.68
CA ASP A 312 -20.86 8.05 30.72
C ASP A 312 -21.40 7.02 31.75
N GLY A 313 -22.50 7.34 32.44
CA GLY A 313 -23.10 6.47 33.47
C GLY A 313 -24.27 5.59 33.02
N ARG A 314 -24.63 5.56 31.73
CA ARG A 314 -25.90 4.94 31.28
C ARG A 314 -25.79 3.90 30.14
N LEU A 315 -24.61 3.33 29.92
CA LEU A 315 -24.39 2.22 28.98
C LEU A 315 -23.73 1.02 29.66
N SER A 316 -24.40 0.49 30.69
CA SER A 316 -24.04 -0.82 31.27
C SER A 316 -25.28 -1.50 31.85
N LYS A 317 -26.26 -1.84 31.00
CA LYS A 317 -27.29 -2.84 31.35
C LYS A 317 -28.07 -3.32 30.13
N ILE A 318 -27.57 -4.37 29.48
CA ILE A 318 -28.35 -5.38 28.74
C ILE A 318 -27.58 -6.68 29.07
N GLU A 319 -27.96 -7.40 30.15
CA GLU A 319 -28.78 -8.64 30.07
C GLU A 319 -28.19 -9.57 29.00
N GLU A 320 -27.29 -10.51 29.27
CA GLU A 320 -27.41 -11.72 30.11
C GLU A 320 -28.83 -12.30 30.20
N GLY A 321 -29.10 -13.34 29.40
CA GLY A 321 -30.24 -14.22 29.60
C GLY A 321 -30.62 -15.08 28.39
N GLY A 322 -30.05 -16.29 28.32
CA GLY A 322 -30.71 -17.51 27.78
C GLY A 322 -30.89 -17.60 26.27
N GLU A 323 -30.99 -18.75 25.63
CA GLU A 323 -31.17 -20.14 26.07
C GLU A 323 -30.58 -21.07 24.99
N GLU A 324 -30.30 -22.29 25.41
CA GLU A 324 -29.99 -23.46 24.61
C GLU A 324 -31.12 -23.75 23.60
N ALA A 325 -30.76 -24.13 22.37
CA ALA A 325 -31.60 -24.96 21.52
C ALA A 325 -30.72 -25.73 20.53
N GLU A 326 -30.36 -26.92 20.97
CA GLU A 326 -30.12 -28.11 20.18
C GLU A 326 -31.28 -28.34 19.19
N GLU A 327 -31.04 -28.42 17.88
CA GLU A 327 -31.83 -29.32 17.05
C GLU A 327 -31.12 -29.73 15.75
N ALA A 328 -31.27 -31.02 15.48
CA ALA A 328 -30.69 -31.76 14.39
C ALA A 328 -31.40 -31.53 13.05
N GLY A 329 -30.60 -31.65 11.97
CA GLY A 329 -30.90 -32.33 10.71
C GLY A 329 -32.26 -32.15 10.02
N LYS A 330 -32.22 -31.70 8.77
CA LYS A 330 -32.99 -32.34 7.68
C LYS A 330 -32.40 -32.05 6.30
N GLN A 331 -32.19 -33.14 5.57
CA GLN A 331 -32.02 -33.22 4.12
C GLN A 331 -33.26 -32.65 3.41
N SER A 332 -33.09 -31.95 2.28
CA SER A 332 -33.55 -32.37 0.93
C SER A 332 -33.53 -31.20 -0.09
N PRO A 333 -33.54 -31.52 -1.40
CA PRO A 333 -33.06 -30.65 -2.48
C PRO A 333 -34.16 -29.74 -3.02
N THR A 334 -33.75 -28.64 -3.67
CA THR A 334 -34.67 -27.88 -4.52
C THR A 334 -33.97 -27.47 -5.80
N THR A 335 -34.30 -28.24 -6.83
CA THR A 335 -34.31 -27.91 -8.24
C THR A 335 -34.78 -26.49 -8.47
N ALA A 336 -33.93 -25.63 -9.05
CA ALA A 336 -34.35 -24.37 -9.64
C ALA A 336 -34.19 -24.49 -11.15
N GLU A 337 -35.33 -24.74 -11.77
CA GLU A 337 -35.62 -24.60 -13.19
C GLU A 337 -35.40 -23.12 -13.58
N VAL A 338 -34.33 -22.83 -14.32
CA VAL A 338 -34.11 -21.50 -14.90
C VAL A 338 -34.79 -21.50 -16.27
N VAL A 339 -35.89 -20.76 -16.31
CA VAL A 339 -36.69 -20.45 -17.49
C VAL A 339 -35.83 -19.73 -18.52
N GLU A 340 -35.75 -20.35 -19.69
CA GLU A 340 -35.15 -19.88 -20.92
C GLU A 340 -36.05 -18.82 -21.56
N THR A 341 -35.67 -17.53 -21.49
CA THR A 341 -36.24 -16.47 -22.32
C THR A 341 -35.26 -16.11 -23.43
N GLY A 342 -35.69 -16.38 -24.65
CA GLY A 342 -34.89 -16.32 -25.87
C GLY A 342 -34.38 -14.93 -26.25
N ILE A 343 -33.21 -14.95 -26.89
CA ILE A 343 -32.68 -13.86 -27.70
C ILE A 343 -32.33 -14.45 -29.07
N LEU A 344 -32.93 -13.85 -30.09
CA LEU A 344 -32.83 -14.18 -31.51
C LEU A 344 -31.37 -14.16 -32.03
N PRO A 345 -31.02 -15.03 -32.99
CA PRO A 345 -29.73 -15.00 -33.66
C PRO A 345 -29.66 -13.87 -34.69
N ALA A 346 -28.58 -13.06 -34.60
CA ALA A 346 -28.21 -12.10 -35.62
C ALA A 346 -27.65 -12.83 -36.86
N GLN A 347 -28.17 -12.47 -38.03
CA GLN A 347 -27.70 -12.98 -39.32
C GLN A 347 -26.24 -12.60 -39.61
N PRO A 348 -25.45 -13.49 -40.25
CA PRO A 348 -24.17 -13.12 -40.84
C PRO A 348 -24.39 -12.29 -42.12
N LYS A 349 -23.70 -11.16 -42.21
CA LYS A 349 -23.55 -10.41 -43.47
C LYS A 349 -22.48 -11.09 -44.32
N ASP A 350 -22.89 -11.49 -45.52
CA ASP A 350 -22.02 -11.97 -46.59
C ASP A 350 -20.94 -10.93 -46.91
N ALA A 351 -19.67 -11.31 -46.70
CA ALA A 351 -18.53 -10.56 -47.19
C ALA A 351 -18.22 -11.02 -48.62
N GLU A 352 -18.47 -10.11 -49.53
CA GLU A 352 -18.32 -10.21 -50.98
C GLU A 352 -16.86 -10.49 -51.37
N VAL A 353 -16.65 -11.67 -51.98
CA VAL A 353 -15.39 -12.08 -52.60
C VAL A 353 -15.14 -11.24 -53.84
N LYS A 354 -14.24 -10.26 -53.75
CA LYS A 354 -13.77 -9.49 -54.91
C LYS A 354 -12.62 -10.23 -55.60
N LYS A 355 -12.99 -11.00 -56.61
CA LYS A 355 -12.12 -11.65 -57.58
C LYS A 355 -11.43 -10.57 -58.44
N ALA A 356 -10.10 -10.50 -58.40
CA ALA A 356 -9.32 -9.70 -59.34
C ALA A 356 -8.79 -10.62 -60.43
N ASP A 357 -9.52 -10.70 -61.54
CA ASP A 357 -9.09 -11.32 -62.79
C ASP A 357 -8.56 -10.22 -63.74
N GLY A 358 -7.34 -10.42 -64.26
CA GLY A 358 -6.80 -9.81 -65.49
C GLY A 358 -5.99 -8.51 -65.33
N ALA A 359 -4.97 -8.21 -66.13
CA ALA A 359 -4.37 -8.88 -67.29
C ALA A 359 -3.08 -8.14 -67.71
N SER A 360 -2.26 -8.84 -68.51
CA SER A 360 -1.24 -8.35 -69.46
C SER A 360 0.12 -7.90 -68.96
#